data_AF-K8NZ79-F1
#
_entry.id   AF-K8NZ79-F1
#
_cell.length_a   1.000
_cell.length_b   1.000
_cell.length_c   1.000
_cell.angle_alpha   90.00
_cell.angle_beta   90.00
_cell.angle_gamma   90.00
#
_symmetry.space_group_name_H-M   'P 1'
#
loop_
_entity.id
_entity.type
_entity.pdbx_description
1 polymer ?
#
loop_
_entity_poly.entity_id
_entity_poly.type
_entity_poly.pdbx_seq_one_letter_code
_entity_poly.pdbx_strand_id
1 'polypeptide(L)'
;MTKHTRPDRVRTRPDPAQWHEDELLTLGEAAALYWPDGPLTETTLRTAARDGRLPISQIAGKFFVTKAALRCLTVCKPLGEAHRSPAPVAATGDQGYLADLAQVSEMRRRSKEGASVR
;
A
#
# COMPACT_ATOMS: atom_id res chain seq x y z
N MET A 1 -6.34 26.37 -9.85
CA MET A 1 -5.57 25.32 -9.17
C MET A 1 -4.11 25.75 -9.11
N THR A 2 -3.76 26.62 -8.16
CA THR A 2 -2.40 27.14 -8.01
C THR A 2 -1.49 26.00 -7.55
N LYS A 3 -0.62 25.52 -8.45
CA LYS A 3 0.51 24.67 -8.07
C LYS A 3 1.36 25.50 -7.10
N HIS A 4 1.24 25.22 -5.81
CA HIS A 4 2.23 25.69 -4.85
C HIS A 4 3.54 24.97 -5.20
N THR A 5 4.31 25.54 -6.13
CA THR A 5 5.74 25.26 -6.25
C THR A 5 6.34 25.74 -4.94
N ARG A 6 6.31 24.88 -3.93
CA ARG A 6 6.99 25.12 -2.66
C ARG A 6 8.47 25.34 -2.99
N PRO A 7 9.14 26.32 -2.37
CA PRO A 7 10.59 26.38 -2.44
C PRO A 7 11.09 25.04 -1.93
N ASP A 8 11.80 24.33 -2.79
CA ASP A 8 12.33 23.00 -2.52
C ASP A 8 13.35 23.17 -1.38
N ARG A 9 12.92 22.94 -0.14
CA ARG A 9 13.72 23.16 1.08
C ARG A 9 15.05 22.42 0.99
N VAL A 10 15.07 21.31 0.28
CA VAL A 10 16.25 20.52 -0.05
C VAL A 10 17.20 21.27 -0.97
N ARG A 11 16.73 22.09 -1.93
CA ARG A 11 17.63 22.93 -2.75
C ARG A 11 18.32 24.02 -1.95
N THR A 12 17.64 24.59 -0.95
CA THR A 12 18.24 25.59 -0.05
C THR A 12 19.17 24.94 0.98
N ARG A 13 18.84 23.71 1.40
CA ARG A 13 19.58 22.93 2.41
C ARG A 13 19.84 21.51 1.86
N PRO A 14 20.79 21.34 0.93
CA PRO A 14 21.02 20.06 0.26
C PRO A 14 21.80 19.08 1.14
N ASP A 15 22.45 19.56 2.19
CA ASP A 15 23.25 18.75 3.08
C ASP A 15 22.37 18.14 4.20
N PRO A 16 22.25 16.80 4.27
CA PRO A 16 21.50 16.11 5.32
C PRO A 16 21.98 16.43 6.75
N ALA A 17 23.23 16.87 6.94
CA ALA A 17 23.74 17.26 8.26
C ALA A 17 23.07 18.52 8.82
N GLN A 18 22.51 19.36 7.94
CA GLN A 18 21.84 20.60 8.33
C GLN A 18 20.37 20.37 8.78
N TRP A 19 19.86 19.14 8.67
CA TRP A 19 18.50 18.77 9.06
C TRP A 19 18.50 18.07 10.42
N HIS A 20 17.58 18.47 11.30
CA HIS A 20 17.47 17.87 12.63
C HIS A 20 16.91 16.45 12.56
N GLU A 21 17.29 15.58 13.50
CA GLU A 21 16.90 14.16 13.50
C GLU A 21 15.37 13.97 13.51
N ASP A 22 14.66 14.81 14.26
CA ASP A 22 13.19 14.80 14.40
C ASP A 22 12.46 15.78 13.46
N GLU A 23 13.17 16.45 12.55
CA GLU A 23 12.54 17.37 11.61
C GLU A 23 11.65 16.61 10.62
N LEU A 24 10.41 17.08 10.43
CA LEU A 24 9.48 16.47 9.48
C LEU A 24 9.87 16.78 8.03
N LEU A 25 10.06 15.70 7.28
CA LEU A 25 10.31 15.65 5.85
C LEU A 25 9.11 15.02 5.17
N THR A 26 8.68 15.57 4.04
CA THR A 26 7.85 14.79 3.11
C THR A 26 8.67 13.66 2.49
N LEU A 27 8.00 12.61 2.00
CA LEU A 27 8.69 11.50 1.34
C LEU A 27 9.51 11.96 0.11
N GLY A 28 9.01 12.95 -0.63
CA GLY A 28 9.73 13.53 -1.76
C GLY A 28 10.99 14.29 -1.33
N GLU A 29 10.90 15.11 -0.28
CA GLU A 29 12.07 15.80 0.29
C GLU A 29 13.11 14.79 0.81
N ALA A 30 12.67 13.74 1.52
CA ALA A 30 13.56 12.70 2.01
C ALA A 30 14.30 11.98 0.88
N ALA A 31 13.59 11.62 -0.21
CA ALA A 31 14.20 11.00 -1.38
C ALA A 31 15.23 11.94 -2.03
N ALA A 32 14.86 13.20 -2.28
CA ALA A 32 15.77 14.18 -2.88
C ALA A 32 17.01 14.48 -2.00
N LEU A 33 16.87 14.42 -0.68
CA LEU A 33 17.94 14.75 0.27
C LEU A 33 18.96 13.61 0.44
N TYR A 34 18.49 12.36 0.54
CA TYR A 34 19.35 11.21 0.82
C TYR A 34 19.72 10.39 -0.42
N TRP A 35 18.89 10.44 -1.45
CA TRP A 35 19.02 9.64 -2.67
C TRP A 35 18.67 10.46 -3.92
N PRO A 36 19.34 11.60 -4.17
CA PRO A 36 19.00 12.48 -5.30
C PRO A 36 19.01 11.76 -6.65
N ASP A 37 20.02 10.92 -6.88
CA ASP A 37 20.13 10.01 -8.04
C ASP A 37 20.21 8.54 -7.60
N GLY A 38 19.63 8.24 -6.43
CA GLY A 38 19.79 6.96 -5.75
C GLY A 38 18.67 5.96 -6.02
N PRO A 39 18.79 4.75 -5.44
CA PRO A 39 17.84 3.66 -5.67
C PRO A 39 16.48 3.85 -4.99
N LEU A 40 16.37 4.78 -4.03
CA LEU A 40 15.13 5.03 -3.29
C LEU A 40 14.45 6.31 -3.77
N THR A 41 13.22 6.16 -4.24
CA THR A 41 12.36 7.26 -4.69
C THR A 41 11.22 7.49 -3.69
N GLU A 42 10.44 8.57 -3.86
CA GLU A 42 9.22 8.78 -3.08
C GLU A 42 8.29 7.55 -3.11
N THR A 43 8.12 6.93 -4.29
CA THR A 43 7.30 5.73 -4.46
C THR A 43 7.86 4.56 -3.67
N THR A 44 9.18 4.36 -3.67
CA THR A 44 9.82 3.31 -2.89
C THR A 44 9.62 3.51 -1.39
N LEU A 45 9.74 4.76 -0.90
CA LEU A 45 9.50 5.09 0.51
C LEU A 45 8.03 4.88 0.90
N ARG A 46 7.10 5.21 0.00
CA ARG A 46 5.66 4.97 0.19
C ARG A 46 5.36 3.47 0.29
N THR A 47 5.99 2.65 -0.55
CA THR A 47 5.88 1.18 -0.47
C THR A 47 6.47 0.67 0.84
N ALA A 48 7.65 1.15 1.26
CA ALA A 48 8.25 0.76 2.53
C ALA A 48 7.37 1.11 3.74
N ALA A 49 6.69 2.27 3.71
CA ALA A 49 5.72 2.65 4.72
C ALA A 49 4.48 1.74 4.71
N ARG A 50 3.94 1.43 3.52
CA ARG A 50 2.83 0.49 3.35
C ARG A 50 3.17 -0.91 3.87
N ASP A 51 4.40 -1.36 3.64
CA ASP A 51 4.91 -2.65 4.11
C ASP A 51 5.27 -2.66 5.61
N GLY A 52 5.07 -1.54 6.32
CA GLY A 52 5.40 -1.40 7.74
C GLY A 52 6.91 -1.38 8.04
N ARG A 53 7.77 -1.19 7.03
CA ARG A 53 9.23 -1.14 7.18
C ARG A 53 9.77 0.26 7.50
N LEU A 54 9.00 1.31 7.18
CA LEU A 54 9.36 2.70 7.43
C LEU A 54 8.38 3.34 8.40
N PRO A 55 8.82 3.78 9.60
CA PRO A 55 7.99 4.58 10.48
C PRO A 55 7.59 5.91 9.81
N ILE A 56 6.29 6.21 9.78
CA ILE A 56 5.75 7.42 9.16
C ILE A 56 4.73 8.10 10.07
N SER A 57 4.62 9.42 9.96
CA SER A 57 3.54 10.21 10.54
C SER A 57 2.58 10.66 9.44
N GLN A 58 1.28 10.44 9.62
CA GLN A 58 0.27 10.88 8.68
C GLN A 58 -0.47 12.10 9.24
N ILE A 59 -0.34 13.25 8.58
CA ILE A 59 -0.96 14.51 9.02
C ILE A 59 -1.75 15.09 7.84
N ALA A 60 -3.05 15.31 8.02
CA ALA A 60 -3.96 15.82 6.99
C ALA A 60 -3.85 15.06 5.65
N GLY A 61 -3.75 13.72 5.72
CA GLY A 61 -3.64 12.85 4.55
C GLY A 61 -2.27 12.82 3.86
N LYS A 62 -1.27 13.54 4.38
CA LYS A 62 0.10 13.55 3.86
C LYS A 62 1.02 12.73 4.75
N PHE A 63 1.99 12.08 4.12
CA PHE A 63 3.01 11.30 4.82
C PHE A 63 4.24 12.15 5.09
N PHE A 64 4.70 12.06 6.32
CA PHE A 64 5.92 12.66 6.80
C PHE A 64 6.81 11.58 7.41
N VAL A 65 8.11 11.81 7.32
CA VAL A 65 9.17 10.98 7.89
C VAL A 65 10.18 11.90 8.56
N THR A 66 10.97 11.36 9.48
CA THR A 66 12.09 12.08 10.08
C THR A 66 13.41 11.44 9.65
N LYS A 67 14.50 12.19 9.79
CA LYS A 67 15.85 11.68 9.53
C LYS A 67 16.16 10.46 10.41
N ALA A 68 15.75 10.48 11.68
CA ALA A 68 15.91 9.35 12.58
C ALA A 68 15.19 8.10 12.06
N ALA A 69 13.96 8.24 11.56
CA ALA A 69 13.17 7.11 11.05
C ALA A 69 13.78 6.48 9.78
N LEU A 70 14.45 7.26 8.93
CA LEU A 70 15.10 6.74 7.72
C LEU A 70 16.23 5.76 8.02
N ARG A 71 16.83 5.82 9.21
CA ARG A 71 17.86 4.87 9.66
C ARG A 71 17.35 3.42 9.71
N CYS A 72 16.04 3.21 9.81
CA CYS A 72 15.46 1.86 9.73
C CYS A 72 15.71 1.18 8.37
N LEU A 73 15.87 1.95 7.29
CA LEU A 73 16.08 1.43 5.93
C LEU A 73 17.54 1.09 5.63
N THR A 74 18.49 1.58 6.42
CA THR A 74 19.93 1.31 6.21
C THR A 74 20.40 0.02 6.87
N VAL A 75 19.55 -0.60 7.70
CA VAL A 75 19.85 -1.88 8.34
C VAL A 75 19.42 -3.03 7.43
N CYS A 76 20.39 -3.68 6.79
CA CYS A 76 20.14 -4.89 6.01
C CYS A 76 19.84 -6.07 6.95
N LYS A 77 18.80 -6.83 6.62
CA LYS A 77 18.50 -8.13 7.24
C LYS A 77 18.41 -9.18 6.14
N PRO A 78 18.86 -10.42 6.38
CA PRO A 78 18.62 -11.49 5.43
C PRO A 78 17.11 -11.59 5.18
N LEU A 79 16.73 -11.78 3.91
CA LEU A 79 15.35 -12.06 3.56
C LEU A 79 14.97 -13.36 4.27
N GLY A 80 14.19 -13.26 5.35
CA GLY A 80 13.52 -14.42 5.92
C GLY A 80 12.64 -15.04 4.82
N GLU A 81 12.49 -16.36 4.86
CA GLU A 81 11.64 -17.09 3.92
C GLU A 81 10.31 -16.35 3.83
N ALA A 82 10.07 -15.73 2.68
CA ALA A 82 9.03 -14.72 2.54
C ALA A 82 7.74 -15.32 3.10
N HIS A 83 7.02 -14.56 3.92
CA HIS A 83 5.61 -14.83 4.12
C HIS A 83 5.00 -14.73 2.73
N ARG A 84 4.98 -15.86 2.01
CA ARG A 84 4.18 -16.08 0.83
C ARG A 84 2.80 -15.78 1.37
N SER A 85 2.30 -14.56 1.13
CA SER A 85 0.88 -14.30 1.23
C SER A 85 0.25 -15.52 0.58
N PRO A 86 -0.52 -16.34 1.29
CA PRO A 86 -1.18 -17.45 0.65
C PRO A 86 -1.85 -16.83 -0.57
N ALA A 87 -1.50 -17.34 -1.76
CA ALA A 87 -2.17 -16.95 -2.99
C ALA A 87 -3.66 -16.91 -2.66
N PRO A 88 -4.42 -15.87 -3.08
CA PRO A 88 -5.81 -15.73 -2.69
C PRO A 88 -6.46 -17.09 -2.92
N VAL A 89 -6.66 -17.82 -1.83
CA VAL A 89 -7.24 -19.15 -1.90
C VAL A 89 -8.61 -18.84 -2.41
N ALA A 90 -8.87 -19.31 -3.64
CA ALA A 90 -10.15 -19.16 -4.31
C ALA A 90 -11.20 -19.38 -3.22
N ALA A 91 -11.95 -18.32 -2.94
CA ALA A 91 -12.84 -18.27 -1.80
C ALA A 91 -13.59 -19.59 -1.73
N THR A 92 -13.51 -20.27 -0.60
CA THR A 92 -14.33 -21.41 -0.25
C THR A 92 -15.78 -20.90 -0.15
N GLY A 93 -16.36 -20.55 -1.28
CA GLY A 93 -17.70 -19.99 -1.47
C GLY A 93 -18.53 -20.84 -2.43
N ASP A 94 -18.04 -22.02 -2.79
CA ASP A 94 -18.67 -22.86 -3.80
C ASP A 94 -19.91 -23.59 -3.25
N GLN A 95 -19.98 -23.86 -1.94
CA GLN A 95 -21.10 -24.65 -1.39
C GLN A 95 -22.43 -23.89 -1.34
N GLY A 96 -22.42 -22.60 -1.02
CA GLY A 96 -23.66 -21.79 -0.98
C GLY A 96 -24.19 -21.48 -2.38
N TYR A 97 -23.31 -21.09 -3.30
CA TYR A 97 -23.69 -20.74 -4.66
C TYR A 97 -24.21 -21.94 -5.46
N LEU A 98 -23.58 -23.12 -5.32
CA LEU A 98 -24.07 -24.34 -5.96
C LEU A 98 -25.42 -24.80 -5.41
N ALA A 99 -25.67 -24.62 -4.11
CA ALA A 99 -26.96 -24.92 -3.49
C ALA A 99 -28.08 -23.98 -4.02
N ASP A 100 -27.79 -22.69 -4.15
CA ASP A 100 -28.74 -21.71 -4.69
C ASP A 100 -29.09 -22.00 -6.16
N LEU A 101 -28.11 -22.39 -6.98
CA LEU A 101 -28.34 -22.78 -8.37
C LEU A 101 -29.20 -24.05 -8.48
N ALA A 102 -28.94 -25.06 -7.63
CA ALA A 102 -29.74 -26.27 -7.59
C ALA A 102 -31.21 -25.95 -7.24
N GLN A 103 -31.44 -25.08 -6.26
CA GLN A 103 -32.78 -24.69 -5.84
C GLN A 103 -33.54 -23.92 -6.95
N VAL A 104 -32.87 -23.02 -7.66
CA VAL A 104 -33.45 -22.29 -8.80
C VAL A 104 -33.79 -23.24 -9.95
N SER A 105 -32.93 -24.23 -10.23
CA SER A 105 -33.21 -25.22 -11.28
C SER A 105 -34.45 -26.07 -10.98
N GLU A 106 -34.64 -26.43 -9.71
CA GLU A 106 -35.76 -27.26 -9.25
C GLU A 106 -37.08 -26.48 -9.27
N MET A 107 -37.06 -25.20 -8.86
CA MET A 107 -38.23 -24.33 -9.00
C MET A 107 -38.66 -24.19 -10.46
N ARG A 108 -37.71 -24.02 -11.38
CA ARG A 108 -37.99 -23.92 -12.83
C ARG A 108 -38.55 -25.23 -13.39
N ARG A 109 -38.06 -26.39 -12.95
CA ARG A 109 -38.58 -27.70 -13.34
C ARG A 109 -40.04 -27.88 -12.89
N ARG A 110 -40.34 -27.56 -11.62
CA ARG A 110 -41.71 -27.59 -11.08
C ARG A 110 -42.67 -26.64 -11.80
N SER A 111 -42.22 -25.44 -12.15
CA SER A 111 -43.04 -24.50 -12.94
C SER A 111 -43.32 -25.01 -14.36
N LYS A 112 -42.40 -25.77 -14.95
CA LYS A 112 -42.57 -26.36 -16.30
C LYS A 112 -43.50 -27.58 -16.26
N GLU A 113 -43.44 -28.40 -15.21
CA GLU A 113 -44.33 -29.55 -14.99
C GLU A 113 -45.74 -29.13 -14.61
N GLY A 114 -45.90 -28.08 -13.79
CA GLY A 114 -47.20 -27.48 -13.46
C GLY A 114 -47.88 -26.77 -14.64
N ALA A 115 -47.13 -26.43 -15.70
CA ALA A 115 -47.67 -25.83 -16.92
C ALA A 115 -48.15 -26.87 -17.96
N SER A 116 -47.88 -28.17 -17.75
CA SER A 116 -48.25 -29.25 -18.68
C SER A 116 -49.59 -29.93 -18.33
N VAL A 117 -50.31 -29.46 -17.32
CA VAL A 117 -51.66 -29.92 -16.96
C VAL A 117 -52.65 -28.76 -17.12
N ARG A 118 -52.97 -28.43 -18.38
CA ARG A 118 -54.21 -27.79 -18.80
C ARG A 118 -54.53 -28.21 -20.22
#